data_AF-A0A443I0S3-F1
#
_entry.id   AF-A0A443I0S3-F1
#
_cell.length_a   1.000
_cell.length_b   1.000
_cell.length_c   1.000
_cell.angle_alpha   90.00
_cell.angle_beta   90.00
_cell.angle_gamma   90.00
#
_symmetry.space_group_name_H-M   'P 1'
#
loop_
_entity.id
_entity.type
_entity.pdbx_description
1 polymer ?
#
loop_
_entity_poly.entity_id
_entity_poly.type
_entity_poly.pdbx_seq_one_letter_code
_entity_poly.pdbx_strand_id
1 'polypeptide(L)'
;MPYFEFGFGRVGISVPVARLPASLKGTQRAASAPPTSFSLPHLLFVRSSIIHLFSPPARGREHANCCPDPRLSVVVAPRGDCDALPEMRRPPKLLLWMAFRSVTKLPSLPFLILAIVTLVKAQTCAFTDDSCIDPLAQTAVPLSFSPLFPQNITFYYGFDAAYLSASEGLSLDGQSEGPIVKGSFWLGYGSHMSSTDVHANHTSEVAVRVGNLTGSPSGGNNGCDGVWGSECSQEIKHLLQGSIYDLSVMGSYYTNPLQTVLRQLWQTPLAIVSCPSTLFTVQTIPAESFAQENEVGQSVQIMDPGNSVSPWQTWFVHGVSASEQAEQVAVGILSRGPTYASEPLKSPHDVQIELVCVRAPQEAR
;
A
#
# COMPACT_ATOMS: atom_id res chain seq x y z
N MET A 1 23.79 24.18 50.66
CA MET A 1 22.44 23.62 50.53
C MET A 1 21.42 24.70 50.87
N PRO A 2 20.63 25.13 49.89
CA PRO A 2 19.24 25.46 50.15
C PRO A 2 18.31 24.69 49.19
N TYR A 3 17.14 24.30 49.71
CA TYR A 3 16.07 23.64 49.00
C TYR A 3 15.34 24.63 48.07
N PHE A 4 15.11 24.21 46.83
CA PHE A 4 14.15 24.85 45.91
C PHE A 4 12.94 23.94 45.76
N GLU A 5 11.80 24.37 46.31
CA GLU A 5 10.48 23.84 45.96
C GLU A 5 9.98 24.56 44.70
N PHE A 6 9.58 23.80 43.67
CA PHE A 6 8.78 24.30 42.56
C PHE A 6 7.37 23.72 42.67
N GLY A 7 6.42 24.61 42.94
CA GLY A 7 4.99 24.31 42.93
C GLY A 7 4.46 24.18 41.51
N PHE A 8 3.72 23.09 41.26
CA PHE A 8 2.95 22.89 40.03
C PHE A 8 1.68 23.74 40.07
N GLY A 9 1.61 24.78 39.24
CA GLY A 9 0.39 25.51 38.94
C GLY A 9 -0.51 24.72 38.00
N ARG A 10 -1.69 24.31 38.47
CA ARG A 10 -2.78 23.79 37.63
C ARG A 10 -3.43 24.94 36.87
N VAL A 11 -3.30 24.93 35.54
CA VAL A 11 -4.12 25.79 34.67
C VAL A 11 -5.43 25.06 34.39
N GLY A 12 -6.49 25.49 35.06
CA GLY A 12 -7.86 25.04 34.78
C GLY A 12 -8.43 25.82 33.60
N ILE A 13 -8.72 25.14 32.50
CA ILE A 13 -9.47 25.70 31.37
C ILE A 13 -10.96 25.43 31.63
N SER A 14 -11.71 26.47 31.96
CA SER A 14 -13.17 26.43 32.08
C SER A 14 -13.80 26.58 30.70
N VAL A 15 -14.54 25.57 30.24
CA VAL A 15 -15.39 25.65 29.04
C VAL A 15 -16.80 26.06 29.48
N PRO A 16 -17.42 27.09 28.87
CA PRO A 16 -18.78 27.48 29.22
C PRO A 16 -19.81 26.46 28.71
N VAL A 17 -20.63 25.96 29.63
CA VAL A 17 -21.81 25.13 29.36
C VAL A 17 -22.90 25.98 28.71
N ALA A 18 -23.20 25.74 27.44
CA ALA A 18 -24.36 26.31 26.77
C ALA A 18 -25.64 25.61 27.23
N ARG A 19 -26.57 26.38 27.81
CA ARG A 19 -27.92 25.94 28.19
C ARG A 19 -28.78 25.71 26.94
N LEU A 20 -29.34 24.51 26.82
CA LEU A 20 -30.46 24.20 25.92
C LEU A 20 -31.77 24.82 26.45
N PRO A 21 -32.61 25.45 25.61
CA PRO A 21 -34.00 25.70 25.95
C PRO A 21 -34.86 24.47 25.67
N ALA A 22 -35.76 24.20 26.62
CA ALA A 22 -36.75 23.14 26.57
C ALA A 22 -37.99 23.54 25.74
N SER A 23 -38.64 22.50 25.20
CA SER A 23 -40.07 22.38 24.91
C SER A 23 -40.63 23.06 23.66
N LEU A 24 -41.16 22.22 22.75
CA LEU A 24 -42.53 22.35 22.22
C LEU A 24 -42.98 21.02 21.57
N LYS A 25 -44.11 20.48 22.08
CA LYS A 25 -44.94 19.43 21.47
C LYS A 25 -45.73 20.02 20.30
N GLY A 26 -45.98 19.24 19.24
CA GLY A 26 -47.07 19.54 18.29
C GLY A 26 -47.00 18.89 16.89
N THR A 27 -47.54 17.68 16.79
CA THR A 27 -48.54 17.19 15.80
C THR A 27 -48.51 17.59 14.29
N GLN A 28 -48.38 16.54 13.46
CA GLN A 28 -49.04 16.23 12.15
C GLN A 28 -48.79 17.00 10.82
N ARG A 29 -48.51 16.14 9.81
CA ARG A 29 -49.02 16.03 8.42
C ARG A 29 -48.55 17.00 7.30
N ALA A 30 -47.87 16.35 6.34
CA ALA A 30 -48.15 16.25 4.90
C ALA A 30 -47.73 17.36 3.91
N ALA A 31 -47.24 16.86 2.77
CA ALA A 31 -47.33 17.37 1.39
C ALA A 31 -46.24 18.33 0.86
N SER A 32 -45.39 17.73 0.01
CA SER A 32 -45.07 18.11 -1.39
C SER A 32 -44.61 19.52 -1.79
N ALA A 33 -43.46 19.48 -2.47
CA ALA A 33 -43.03 20.26 -3.64
C ALA A 33 -42.08 21.46 -3.43
N PRO A 34 -41.12 21.68 -4.38
CA PRO A 34 -39.87 22.42 -4.18
C PRO A 34 -39.99 23.89 -4.61
N PRO A 35 -38.93 24.71 -4.38
CA PRO A 35 -38.24 25.23 -5.56
C PRO A 35 -36.74 25.61 -5.41
N THR A 36 -36.10 25.69 -6.58
CA THR A 36 -35.11 26.69 -7.04
C THR A 36 -33.69 26.75 -6.47
N SER A 37 -32.77 26.27 -7.32
CA SER A 37 -31.60 26.99 -7.87
C SER A 37 -31.13 28.27 -7.15
N PHE A 38 -29.91 28.23 -6.64
CA PHE A 38 -29.08 29.41 -6.41
C PHE A 38 -27.73 29.25 -7.10
N SER A 39 -27.42 30.25 -7.91
CA SER A 39 -26.19 30.45 -8.69
C SER A 39 -25.07 31.07 -7.85
N LEU A 40 -23.83 30.81 -8.30
CA LEU A 40 -22.51 31.30 -7.87
C LEU A 40 -22.42 32.77 -7.42
N PRO A 41 -21.29 33.13 -6.77
CA PRO A 41 -20.33 33.93 -7.53
C PRO A 41 -18.89 33.41 -7.53
N HIS A 42 -18.28 33.63 -8.70
CA HIS A 42 -16.86 33.53 -9.01
C HIS A 42 -15.97 34.29 -8.01
N LEU A 43 -14.88 33.65 -7.58
CA LEU A 43 -13.71 34.34 -7.03
C LEU A 43 -12.52 34.17 -7.98
N LEU A 44 -12.18 35.29 -8.62
CA LEU A 44 -10.97 35.54 -9.37
C LEU A 44 -9.75 35.40 -8.44
N PHE A 45 -8.81 34.51 -8.75
CA PHE A 45 -7.46 34.60 -8.21
C PHE A 45 -6.48 35.03 -9.32
N VAL A 46 -5.82 36.14 -9.02
CA VAL A 46 -4.87 36.87 -9.84
C VAL A 46 -3.57 36.08 -9.96
N ARG A 47 -3.12 35.88 -11.21
CA ARG A 47 -1.76 35.45 -11.54
C ARG A 47 -0.74 36.47 -11.02
N SER A 48 0.29 36.00 -10.32
CA SER A 48 1.55 36.73 -10.22
C SER A 48 2.69 35.80 -10.60
N SER A 49 3.23 36.05 -11.79
CA SER A 49 4.43 35.43 -12.32
C SER A 49 5.65 36.10 -11.68
N ILE A 50 6.52 35.32 -11.05
CA ILE A 50 7.90 35.74 -10.79
C ILE A 50 8.83 34.81 -11.56
N ILE A 51 9.45 35.41 -12.56
CA ILE A 51 10.51 34.85 -13.39
C ILE A 51 11.81 34.98 -12.60
N HIS A 52 12.46 33.86 -12.26
CA HIS A 52 13.88 33.86 -11.91
C HIS A 52 14.64 32.98 -12.90
N LEU A 53 15.36 33.67 -13.76
CA LEU A 53 16.46 33.18 -14.59
C LEU A 53 17.59 32.68 -13.69
N PHE A 54 18.02 31.43 -13.86
CA PHE A 54 19.41 31.03 -13.59
C PHE A 54 19.87 30.00 -14.63
N SER A 55 20.95 30.37 -15.32
CA SER A 55 21.72 29.54 -16.24
C SER A 55 22.66 28.58 -15.49
N PRO A 56 23.13 27.50 -16.14
CA PRO A 56 23.91 26.44 -15.52
C PRO A 56 25.43 26.66 -15.63
N PRO A 57 26.21 25.95 -14.81
CA PRO A 57 27.47 25.36 -15.26
C PRO A 57 27.54 23.90 -14.78
N ALA A 58 28.39 23.00 -15.28
CA ALA A 58 29.23 22.89 -16.44
C ALA A 58 29.61 21.40 -16.53
N ARG A 59 29.95 20.93 -17.74
CA ARG A 59 30.49 19.59 -17.99
C ARG A 59 31.77 19.34 -17.19
N GLY A 60 31.85 18.17 -16.56
CA GLY A 60 33.10 17.51 -16.17
C GLY A 60 33.12 16.09 -16.69
N ARG A 61 33.75 15.87 -17.85
CA ARG A 61 34.24 14.57 -18.31
C ARG A 61 35.55 14.31 -17.60
N GLU A 62 35.74 13.15 -16.99
CA GLU A 62 37.06 12.53 -16.89
C GLU A 62 36.95 11.01 -17.04
N HIS A 63 37.67 10.52 -18.05
CA HIS A 63 38.03 9.13 -18.27
C HIS A 63 39.16 8.75 -17.30
N ALA A 64 39.21 7.49 -16.85
CA ALA A 64 40.39 6.62 -17.03
C ALA A 64 40.31 5.27 -16.26
N ASN A 65 40.51 4.21 -17.04
CA ASN A 65 41.45 3.10 -16.81
C ASN A 65 41.16 1.96 -15.82
N CYS A 66 40.72 0.86 -16.43
CA CYS A 66 41.22 -0.51 -16.39
C CYS A 66 42.47 -0.87 -15.54
N CYS A 67 42.33 -2.03 -14.89
CA CYS A 67 43.29 -3.16 -14.80
C CYS A 67 44.32 -3.20 -13.63
N PRO A 68 44.81 -4.40 -13.23
CA PRO A 68 44.47 -5.00 -11.93
C PRO A 68 45.69 -5.46 -11.07
N ASP A 69 45.39 -6.20 -10.00
CA ASP A 69 46.19 -7.28 -9.37
C ASP A 69 47.07 -6.92 -8.12
N PRO A 70 47.64 -7.89 -7.38
CA PRO A 70 47.09 -8.46 -6.14
C PRO A 70 48.06 -8.39 -4.94
N ARG A 71 47.61 -8.79 -3.73
CA ARG A 71 48.39 -9.45 -2.65
C ARG A 71 47.49 -9.67 -1.41
N LEU A 72 47.23 -10.88 -0.88
CA LEU A 72 48.05 -11.94 -0.26
C LEU A 72 48.04 -11.89 1.28
N SER A 73 47.30 -12.83 1.90
CA SER A 73 47.52 -13.41 3.24
C SER A 73 46.46 -14.52 3.43
N VAL A 74 46.71 -15.79 3.10
CA VAL A 74 47.46 -16.84 3.85
C VAL A 74 46.96 -17.02 5.29
N VAL A 75 46.08 -18.00 5.49
CA VAL A 75 46.02 -18.86 6.69
C VAL A 75 45.75 -20.30 6.21
N VAL A 76 46.49 -21.24 6.78
CA VAL A 76 46.65 -22.65 6.39
C VAL A 76 45.94 -23.56 7.41
N ALA A 77 45.45 -24.71 6.89
CA ALA A 77 45.25 -26.05 7.52
C ALA A 77 43.80 -26.56 7.69
N PRO A 78 43.55 -27.89 7.65
CA PRO A 78 44.28 -28.98 7.00
C PRO A 78 43.42 -29.92 6.13
N ARG A 79 44.15 -30.84 5.47
CA ARG A 79 43.77 -31.93 4.56
C ARG A 79 42.71 -32.89 5.10
N GLY A 80 41.83 -33.35 4.21
CA GLY A 80 41.05 -34.57 4.33
C GLY A 80 40.88 -35.20 2.94
N ASP A 81 41.01 -36.53 2.91
CA ASP A 81 41.47 -37.37 1.81
C ASP A 81 40.61 -37.44 0.53
N CYS A 82 41.32 -37.69 -0.57
CA CYS A 82 40.78 -38.17 -1.85
C CYS A 82 40.79 -39.70 -1.85
N ASP A 83 39.62 -40.33 -2.04
CA ASP A 83 39.54 -41.73 -2.42
C ASP A 83 38.57 -41.96 -3.59
N ALA A 84 39.15 -42.53 -4.64
CA ALA A 84 38.66 -43.58 -5.53
C ALA A 84 37.26 -43.47 -6.19
N LEU A 85 37.29 -43.14 -7.48
CA LEU A 85 36.35 -43.59 -8.52
C LEU A 85 36.30 -45.12 -8.62
N PRO A 86 35.13 -45.69 -9.01
CA PRO A 86 35.11 -46.84 -9.89
C PRO A 86 34.27 -46.59 -11.16
N GLU A 87 34.99 -46.55 -12.27
CA GLU A 87 34.80 -47.32 -13.50
C GLU A 87 33.40 -47.94 -13.83
N MET A 88 32.75 -47.28 -14.81
CA MET A 88 32.27 -47.85 -16.08
C MET A 88 31.40 -49.14 -16.08
N ARG A 89 30.10 -49.00 -16.39
CA ARG A 89 29.35 -49.99 -17.21
C ARG A 89 28.44 -49.33 -18.24
N ARG A 90 28.68 -49.73 -19.48
CA ARG A 90 27.93 -49.41 -20.71
C ARG A 90 26.54 -50.10 -20.75
N PRO A 91 25.64 -49.64 -21.64
CA PRO A 91 24.21 -49.94 -21.58
C PRO A 91 23.83 -51.21 -22.36
N PRO A 92 22.69 -51.84 -22.07
CA PRO A 92 22.06 -52.76 -23.00
C PRO A 92 21.23 -51.97 -24.02
N LYS A 93 21.66 -52.05 -25.28
CA LYS A 93 20.80 -51.92 -26.45
C LYS A 93 19.88 -53.14 -26.47
N LEU A 94 18.56 -52.98 -26.60
CA LEU A 94 17.72 -53.77 -27.51
C LEU A 94 16.23 -53.36 -27.41
N LEU A 95 15.67 -53.05 -28.58
CA LEU A 95 14.30 -53.37 -29.03
C LEU A 95 13.10 -52.84 -28.25
N LEU A 96 12.50 -51.75 -28.73
CA LEU A 96 11.13 -51.84 -29.27
C LEU A 96 10.86 -50.73 -30.29
N TRP A 97 11.36 -50.94 -31.51
CA TRP A 97 10.73 -50.44 -32.71
C TRP A 97 9.38 -51.17 -32.87
N MET A 98 8.28 -50.43 -32.86
CA MET A 98 7.05 -50.64 -33.67
C MET A 98 5.80 -50.05 -32.96
N ALA A 99 5.64 -48.73 -33.08
CA ALA A 99 4.32 -48.09 -33.03
C ALA A 99 4.33 -46.75 -33.80
N PHE A 100 4.97 -46.75 -34.98
CA PHE A 100 4.92 -45.63 -35.93
C PHE A 100 4.36 -46.12 -37.26
N ARG A 101 3.13 -46.62 -37.26
CA ARG A 101 2.32 -46.69 -38.48
C ARG A 101 0.87 -46.43 -38.12
N SER A 102 0.29 -45.48 -38.85
CA SER A 102 -1.15 -45.21 -38.96
C SER A 102 -1.74 -44.11 -38.07
N VAL A 103 -1.27 -42.87 -38.23
CA VAL A 103 -2.13 -41.68 -38.09
C VAL A 103 -1.82 -40.70 -39.24
N THR A 104 -2.02 -41.15 -40.47
CA THR A 104 -2.15 -40.26 -41.63
C THR A 104 -3.65 -40.13 -41.91
N LYS A 105 -4.30 -39.14 -41.27
CA LYS A 105 -5.61 -38.50 -41.61
C LYS A 105 -6.29 -37.92 -40.37
N LEU A 106 -5.67 -36.92 -39.74
CA LEU A 106 -6.42 -35.95 -38.93
C LEU A 106 -6.04 -34.54 -39.40
N PRO A 107 -6.91 -33.85 -40.17
CA PRO A 107 -6.67 -32.48 -40.62
C PRO A 107 -6.83 -31.44 -39.49
N SER A 108 -6.84 -31.86 -38.22
CA SER A 108 -7.15 -31.03 -37.06
C SER A 108 -5.94 -30.50 -36.28
N LEU A 109 -4.72 -30.95 -36.59
CA LEU A 109 -3.51 -30.47 -35.91
C LEU A 109 -3.23 -28.96 -36.10
N PRO A 110 -3.39 -28.35 -37.30
CA PRO A 110 -3.16 -26.91 -37.44
C PRO A 110 -4.26 -26.07 -36.75
N PHE A 111 -5.48 -26.60 -36.60
CA PHE A 111 -6.56 -25.95 -35.87
C PHE A 111 -6.34 -25.97 -34.34
N LEU A 112 -5.74 -27.05 -33.81
CA LEU A 112 -5.40 -27.13 -32.38
C LEU A 112 -4.29 -26.12 -32.03
N ILE A 113 -3.28 -25.95 -32.89
CA ILE A 113 -2.21 -24.97 -32.69
C ILE A 113 -2.74 -23.53 -32.77
N LEU A 114 -3.67 -23.24 -33.70
CA LEU A 114 -4.29 -21.91 -33.80
C LEU A 114 -5.19 -21.60 -32.58
N ALA A 115 -5.89 -22.59 -32.02
CA ALA A 115 -6.70 -22.42 -30.81
C ALA A 115 -5.87 -22.16 -29.55
N ILE A 116 -4.68 -22.79 -29.44
CA ILE A 116 -3.75 -22.55 -28.32
C ILE A 116 -3.12 -21.14 -28.43
N VAL A 117 -2.83 -20.67 -29.65
CA VAL A 117 -2.27 -19.31 -29.87
C VAL A 117 -3.28 -18.21 -29.57
N THR A 118 -4.60 -18.45 -29.72
CA THR A 118 -5.62 -17.45 -29.33
C THR A 118 -5.86 -17.33 -27.83
N LEU A 119 -5.40 -18.30 -27.01
CA LEU A 119 -5.63 -18.29 -25.56
C LEU A 119 -4.58 -17.49 -24.76
N VAL A 120 -3.49 -17.06 -25.38
CA VAL A 120 -2.46 -16.24 -24.73
C VAL A 120 -2.40 -14.87 -25.39
N LYS A 121 -3.53 -14.15 -25.36
CA LYS A 121 -3.41 -12.69 -25.34
C LYS A 121 -2.96 -12.34 -23.93
N ALA A 122 -1.66 -12.08 -23.77
CA ALA A 122 -1.21 -11.32 -22.61
C ALA A 122 -2.09 -10.07 -22.55
N GLN A 123 -2.93 -9.96 -21.51
CA GLN A 123 -3.74 -8.78 -21.30
C GLN A 123 -2.78 -7.68 -20.89
N THR A 124 -2.35 -6.89 -21.86
CA THR A 124 -1.54 -5.69 -21.64
C THR A 124 -2.46 -4.61 -21.10
N CYS A 125 -2.17 -4.13 -19.90
CA CYS A 125 -2.88 -3.00 -19.32
C CYS A 125 -2.40 -1.71 -19.95
N ALA A 126 -3.33 -0.91 -20.49
CA ALA A 126 -2.98 0.43 -20.93
C ALA A 126 -2.57 1.27 -19.70
N PHE A 127 -1.55 2.13 -19.85
CA PHE A 127 -1.10 2.98 -18.74
C PHE A 127 -2.26 3.84 -18.16
N THR A 128 -3.13 4.34 -19.03
CA THR A 128 -4.31 5.16 -18.67
C THR A 128 -5.47 4.39 -18.06
N ASP A 129 -5.46 3.07 -18.12
CA ASP A 129 -6.50 2.24 -17.51
C ASP A 129 -6.23 2.14 -16.00
N ASP A 130 -7.17 2.62 -15.19
CA ASP A 130 -7.10 2.59 -13.73
C ASP A 130 -7.64 1.28 -13.15
N SER A 131 -8.24 0.42 -13.97
CA SER A 131 -8.76 -0.88 -13.53
C SER A 131 -7.69 -1.98 -13.48
N CYS A 132 -6.48 -1.71 -13.98
CA CYS A 132 -5.38 -2.66 -13.95
C CYS A 132 -3.99 -2.01 -14.05
N ILE A 133 -2.94 -2.81 -13.85
CA ILE A 133 -1.54 -2.37 -13.91
C ILE A 133 -0.68 -3.38 -14.67
N ASP A 134 0.23 -2.89 -15.51
CA ASP A 134 1.32 -3.67 -16.11
C ASP A 134 2.63 -3.25 -15.43
N PRO A 135 2.95 -3.81 -14.25
CA PRO A 135 3.96 -3.23 -13.38
C PRO A 135 5.37 -3.39 -13.96
N LEU A 136 6.09 -2.28 -14.09
CA LEU A 136 7.54 -2.28 -14.34
C LEU A 136 8.30 -2.94 -13.19
N ALA A 137 7.83 -2.71 -11.95
CA ALA A 137 8.33 -3.37 -10.77
C ALA A 137 7.19 -3.72 -9.82
N GLN A 138 7.27 -4.92 -9.23
CA GLN A 138 6.30 -5.44 -8.27
C GLN A 138 7.03 -6.10 -7.10
N THR A 139 6.45 -5.98 -5.91
CA THR A 139 6.91 -6.66 -4.71
C THR A 139 5.72 -7.27 -3.96
N ALA A 140 6.01 -8.31 -3.18
CA ALA A 140 5.02 -9.06 -2.42
C ALA A 140 5.61 -9.47 -1.07
N VAL A 141 4.90 -9.21 0.02
CA VAL A 141 5.35 -9.56 1.37
C VAL A 141 4.23 -10.25 2.14
N PRO A 142 4.48 -11.45 2.70
CA PRO A 142 3.52 -12.10 3.58
C PRO A 142 3.51 -11.41 4.95
N LEU A 143 2.33 -11.23 5.53
CA LEU A 143 2.13 -10.76 6.89
C LEU A 143 1.03 -11.55 7.61
N SER A 144 1.07 -11.54 8.94
CA SER A 144 0.01 -12.14 9.76
C SER A 144 -1.07 -11.10 10.06
N PHE A 145 -2.33 -11.49 9.94
CA PHE A 145 -3.49 -10.65 10.28
C PHE A 145 -4.55 -11.48 11.03
N SER A 146 -4.09 -12.16 12.07
CA SER A 146 -4.88 -12.98 12.99
C SER A 146 -5.73 -12.10 13.92
N PRO A 147 -6.93 -12.53 14.35
CA PRO A 147 -7.54 -13.86 14.12
C PRO A 147 -8.32 -13.98 12.81
N LEU A 148 -8.65 -12.87 12.15
CA LEU A 148 -9.51 -12.87 10.97
C LEU A 148 -8.95 -13.74 9.84
N PHE A 149 -7.63 -13.67 9.63
CA PHE A 149 -6.89 -14.54 8.72
C PHE A 149 -5.95 -15.45 9.53
N PRO A 150 -6.32 -16.73 9.75
CA PRO A 150 -5.46 -17.69 10.43
C PRO A 150 -4.18 -18.01 9.66
N GLN A 151 -4.20 -17.81 8.35
CA GLN A 151 -3.03 -17.92 7.47
C GLN A 151 -2.52 -16.54 7.10
N ASN A 152 -1.23 -16.45 6.76
CA ASN A 152 -0.65 -15.19 6.31
C ASN A 152 -1.36 -14.69 5.05
N ILE A 153 -1.64 -13.39 5.03
CA ILE A 153 -2.07 -12.66 3.84
C ILE A 153 -0.82 -12.10 3.16
N THR A 154 -0.87 -11.93 1.84
CA THR A 154 0.23 -11.35 1.07
C THR A 154 -0.16 -9.95 0.63
N PHE A 155 0.62 -8.95 1.05
CA PHE A 155 0.50 -7.59 0.56
C PHE A 155 1.29 -7.42 -0.73
N TYR A 156 0.64 -6.96 -1.79
CA TYR A 156 1.27 -6.67 -3.07
C TYR A 156 1.29 -5.17 -3.32
N TYR A 157 2.41 -4.69 -3.82
CA TYR A 157 2.56 -3.34 -4.34
C TYR A 157 3.30 -3.40 -5.67
N GLY A 158 2.77 -2.69 -6.67
CA GLY A 158 3.39 -2.56 -7.98
C GLY A 158 3.31 -1.13 -8.47
N PHE A 159 4.25 -0.76 -9.34
CA PHE A 159 4.17 0.49 -10.07
C PHE A 159 4.56 0.32 -11.53
N ASP A 160 3.96 1.14 -12.37
CA ASP A 160 4.24 1.34 -13.79
C ASP A 160 4.60 2.83 -13.98
N ALA A 161 5.32 3.17 -15.05
CA ALA A 161 5.75 4.54 -15.31
C ALA A 161 5.67 4.89 -16.79
N ALA A 162 5.27 6.14 -17.05
CA ALA A 162 5.20 6.71 -18.38
C ALA A 162 5.71 8.15 -18.37
N TYR A 163 5.77 8.77 -19.55
CA TYR A 163 6.04 10.18 -19.71
C TYR A 163 4.85 10.83 -20.39
N LEU A 164 4.24 11.83 -19.75
CA LEU A 164 3.17 12.61 -20.36
C LEU A 164 3.78 13.65 -21.30
N SER A 165 3.47 13.54 -22.60
CA SER A 165 3.79 14.56 -23.60
C SER A 165 2.52 15.23 -24.11
N ALA A 166 2.55 16.55 -24.36
CA ALA A 166 1.39 17.28 -24.88
C ALA A 166 1.00 16.80 -26.29
N SER A 167 1.91 16.15 -27.01
CA SER A 167 1.70 15.60 -28.34
C SER A 167 0.94 14.27 -28.38
N GLU A 168 0.94 13.49 -27.29
CA GLU A 168 0.40 12.12 -27.29
C GLU A 168 -1.03 12.04 -26.77
N GLY A 169 -1.67 13.16 -26.44
CA GLY A 169 -3.07 13.20 -26.02
C GLY A 169 -3.35 12.48 -24.69
N LEU A 170 -2.32 11.98 -24.00
CA LEU A 170 -2.36 11.46 -22.64
C LEU A 170 -2.50 12.64 -21.66
N SER A 171 -3.64 13.32 -21.72
CA SER A 171 -4.00 14.38 -20.79
C SER A 171 -4.81 13.77 -19.65
N LEU A 172 -4.12 13.26 -18.63
CA LEU A 172 -4.75 13.01 -17.33
C LEU A 172 -5.00 14.40 -16.70
N ASP A 173 -6.26 14.84 -16.72
CA ASP A 173 -6.78 16.04 -16.05
C ASP A 173 -6.01 17.36 -16.28
N GLY A 174 -5.63 17.66 -17.52
CA GLY A 174 -5.13 18.99 -17.90
C GLY A 174 -3.77 19.38 -17.31
N GLN A 175 -2.95 18.40 -16.93
CA GLN A 175 -1.66 18.61 -16.27
C GLN A 175 -0.47 18.79 -17.21
N SER A 176 0.61 19.35 -16.66
CA SER A 176 1.86 19.65 -17.35
C SER A 176 2.62 18.40 -17.78
N GLU A 177 3.33 18.50 -18.90
CA GLU A 177 4.26 17.47 -19.39
C GLU A 177 5.24 17.03 -18.30
N GLY A 178 5.60 15.75 -18.28
CA GLY A 178 6.56 15.22 -17.33
C GLY A 178 6.38 13.73 -17.03
N PRO A 179 7.28 13.16 -16.19
CA PRO A 179 7.18 11.77 -15.78
C PRO A 179 5.95 11.56 -14.89
N ILE A 180 5.35 10.38 -15.02
CA ILE A 180 4.19 9.96 -14.24
C ILE A 180 4.34 8.49 -13.86
N VAL A 181 3.91 8.17 -12.64
CA VAL A 181 3.88 6.81 -12.12
C VAL A 181 2.43 6.41 -11.88
N LYS A 182 2.06 5.20 -12.29
CA LYS A 182 0.83 4.52 -11.86
C LYS A 182 1.18 3.53 -10.76
N GLY A 183 0.77 3.81 -9.54
CA GLY A 183 0.92 2.91 -8.39
C GLY A 183 -0.32 2.04 -8.18
N SER A 184 -0.14 0.84 -7.64
CA SER A 184 -1.25 -0.04 -7.32
C SER A 184 -0.94 -0.97 -6.15
N PHE A 185 -1.96 -1.37 -5.40
CA PHE A 185 -1.85 -2.39 -4.36
C PHE A 185 -3.07 -3.33 -4.35
N TRP A 186 -2.86 -4.51 -3.78
CA TRP A 186 -3.91 -5.48 -3.48
C TRP A 186 -3.45 -6.45 -2.39
N LEU A 187 -4.38 -7.20 -1.80
CA LEU A 187 -4.06 -8.32 -0.93
C LEU A 187 -4.36 -9.64 -1.64
N GLY A 188 -3.48 -10.62 -1.42
CA GLY A 188 -3.71 -12.02 -1.75
C GLY A 188 -3.93 -12.84 -0.48
N TYR A 189 -4.98 -13.65 -0.45
CA TYR A 189 -5.24 -14.59 0.64
C TYR A 189 -6.02 -15.80 0.13
N GLY A 190 -5.94 -16.89 0.89
CA GLY A 190 -6.70 -18.10 0.64
C GLY A 190 -8.18 -17.99 1.06
N SER A 191 -8.94 -19.06 0.82
CA SER A 191 -10.37 -19.16 1.13
C SER A 191 -10.69 -19.48 2.59
N HIS A 192 -9.67 -19.70 3.44
CA HIS A 192 -9.87 -20.06 4.84
C HIS A 192 -9.89 -18.82 5.73
N MET A 193 -11.10 -18.43 6.13
CA MET A 193 -11.33 -17.40 7.14
C MET A 193 -12.04 -18.01 8.34
N SER A 194 -11.76 -17.48 9.52
CA SER A 194 -12.36 -17.95 10.77
C SER A 194 -13.52 -17.04 11.16
N SER A 195 -14.75 -17.48 10.92
CA SER A 195 -15.93 -16.75 11.42
C SER A 195 -16.17 -16.98 12.92
N THR A 196 -15.48 -17.95 13.53
CA THR A 196 -15.59 -18.25 14.96
C THR A 196 -15.01 -17.14 15.84
N ASP A 197 -14.14 -16.29 15.29
CA ASP A 197 -13.50 -15.17 16.00
C ASP A 197 -14.25 -13.83 15.81
N VAL A 198 -15.43 -13.88 15.19
CA VAL A 198 -16.34 -12.74 15.02
C VAL A 198 -17.17 -12.59 16.29
N HIS A 199 -16.75 -11.68 17.16
CA HIS A 199 -17.41 -11.38 18.44
C HIS A 199 -17.90 -9.94 18.55
N ALA A 200 -17.64 -9.12 17.54
CA ALA A 200 -18.05 -7.73 17.46
C ALA A 200 -18.11 -7.29 16.00
N ASN A 201 -18.80 -6.17 15.75
CA ASN A 201 -18.82 -5.57 14.42
C ASN A 201 -17.52 -4.80 14.18
N HIS A 202 -16.69 -5.32 13.28
CA HIS A 202 -15.43 -4.71 12.89
C HIS A 202 -15.37 -4.46 11.38
N THR A 203 -14.68 -3.38 11.02
CA THR A 203 -14.28 -3.08 9.65
C THR A 203 -12.77 -3.25 9.56
N SER A 204 -12.32 -4.05 8.59
CA SER A 204 -10.91 -4.17 8.25
C SER A 204 -10.57 -3.39 6.99
N GLU A 205 -9.52 -2.58 7.07
CA GLU A 205 -9.08 -1.68 6.02
C GLU A 205 -7.60 -1.83 5.75
N VAL A 206 -7.19 -1.55 4.52
CA VAL A 206 -5.79 -1.39 4.13
C VAL A 206 -5.62 -0.02 3.49
N ALA A 207 -4.62 0.72 3.94
CA ALA A 207 -4.23 2.00 3.37
C ALA A 207 -2.78 1.95 2.91
N VAL A 208 -2.44 2.60 1.80
CA VAL A 208 -1.08 2.57 1.26
C VAL A 208 -0.55 3.97 1.07
N ARG A 209 0.61 4.23 1.67
CA ARG A 209 1.31 5.51 1.61
C ARG A 209 2.64 5.33 0.90
N VAL A 210 2.87 6.13 -0.14
CA VAL A 210 4.11 6.12 -0.93
C VAL A 210 4.63 7.54 -1.11
N GLY A 211 5.96 7.70 -1.11
CA GLY A 211 6.65 8.99 -1.32
C GLY A 211 7.33 9.51 -0.06
N ASN A 212 8.35 10.36 -0.19
CA ASN A 212 9.10 10.97 0.93
C ASN A 212 9.64 9.97 1.99
N LEU A 213 9.83 8.69 1.64
CA LEU A 213 10.51 7.71 2.50
C LEU A 213 11.44 6.86 1.66
N THR A 214 12.69 6.82 2.10
CA THR A 214 13.73 5.95 1.56
C THR A 214 14.21 5.02 2.67
N GLY A 215 14.93 3.97 2.30
CA GLY A 215 15.46 2.99 3.24
C GLY A 215 15.36 1.57 2.70
N SER A 216 15.70 0.62 3.55
CA SER A 216 15.66 -0.80 3.23
C SER A 216 14.73 -1.51 4.21
N PRO A 217 13.59 -2.06 3.73
CA PRO A 217 12.67 -2.78 4.60
C PRO A 217 13.37 -3.88 5.42
N SER A 218 13.30 -3.79 6.74
CA SER A 218 13.83 -4.78 7.68
C SER A 218 13.22 -4.61 9.09
N GLY A 219 13.47 -5.58 9.98
CA GLY A 219 13.03 -5.54 11.38
C GLY A 219 11.68 -6.22 11.65
N GLY A 220 11.15 -6.04 12.87
CA GLY A 220 10.05 -6.80 13.43
C GLY A 220 8.64 -6.31 13.05
N ASN A 221 8.49 -5.05 12.61
CA ASN A 221 7.21 -4.52 12.12
C ASN A 221 7.08 -4.66 10.59
N ASN A 222 7.16 -5.91 10.10
CA ASN A 222 7.08 -6.30 8.68
C ASN A 222 7.87 -5.36 7.75
N GLY A 223 9.12 -5.10 8.12
CA GLY A 223 10.05 -4.28 7.32
C GLY A 223 10.10 -2.79 7.69
N CYS A 224 9.17 -2.26 8.48
CA CYS A 224 9.11 -0.81 8.72
C CYS A 224 10.20 -0.28 9.67
N ASP A 225 10.74 -1.11 10.56
CA ASP A 225 11.77 -0.66 11.51
C ASP A 225 13.08 -0.27 10.80
N GLY A 226 13.38 -0.89 9.66
CA GLY A 226 14.53 -0.53 8.82
C GLY A 226 14.38 0.80 8.07
N VAL A 227 13.18 1.37 8.04
CA VAL A 227 12.86 2.60 7.29
C VAL A 227 12.92 3.81 8.21
N TRP A 228 12.35 3.70 9.41
CA TRP A 228 12.25 4.83 10.35
C TRP A 228 12.55 4.46 11.83
N GLY A 229 12.95 3.23 12.12
CA GLY A 229 13.23 2.76 13.48
C GLY A 229 12.05 2.11 14.21
N SER A 230 12.33 1.20 15.15
CA SER A 230 11.29 0.44 15.86
C SER A 230 10.40 1.31 16.75
N GLU A 231 10.95 2.39 17.32
CA GLU A 231 10.20 3.34 18.15
C GLU A 231 9.12 4.05 17.33
N CYS A 232 9.48 4.56 16.15
CA CYS A 232 8.52 5.18 15.24
C CYS A 232 7.42 4.20 14.79
N SER A 233 7.76 2.95 14.46
CA SER A 233 6.75 1.93 14.14
C SER A 233 5.74 1.74 15.27
N GLN A 234 6.20 1.72 16.53
CA GLN A 234 5.32 1.55 17.70
C GLN A 234 4.46 2.79 17.95
N GLU A 235 5.04 3.99 17.87
CA GLU A 235 4.30 5.24 18.07
C GLU A 235 3.24 5.47 16.97
N ILE A 236 3.52 5.08 15.73
CA ILE A 236 2.51 5.10 14.64
C ILE A 236 1.36 4.15 14.98
N LYS A 237 1.65 2.91 15.39
CA LYS A 237 0.63 1.93 15.78
C LYS A 237 -0.23 2.49 16.92
N HIS A 238 0.40 3.01 17.97
CA HIS A 238 -0.31 3.60 19.12
C HIS A 238 -1.15 4.82 18.74
N LEU A 239 -0.64 5.71 17.89
CA LEU A 239 -1.38 6.86 17.41
C LEU A 239 -2.65 6.44 16.66
N LEU A 240 -2.52 5.50 15.72
CA LEU A 240 -3.65 5.02 14.92
C LEU A 240 -4.68 4.26 15.78
N GLN A 241 -4.21 3.41 16.69
CA GLN A 241 -5.06 2.72 17.68
C GLN A 241 -5.85 3.72 18.52
N GLY A 242 -5.17 4.71 19.10
CA GLY A 242 -5.80 5.75 19.93
C GLY A 242 -6.80 6.59 19.13
N SER A 243 -6.44 6.99 17.91
CA SER A 243 -7.31 7.82 17.07
C SER A 243 -8.58 7.09 16.63
N ILE A 244 -8.47 5.80 16.27
CA ILE A 244 -9.64 4.98 15.91
C ILE A 244 -10.51 4.72 17.14
N TYR A 245 -9.89 4.48 18.30
CA TYR A 245 -10.61 4.35 19.56
C TYR A 245 -11.38 5.63 19.90
N ASP A 246 -10.73 6.80 19.87
CA ASP A 246 -11.37 8.09 20.15
C ASP A 246 -12.52 8.36 19.18
N LEU A 247 -12.33 8.06 17.88
CA LEU A 247 -13.38 8.16 16.88
C LEU A 247 -14.61 7.31 17.25
N SER A 248 -14.40 6.09 17.77
CA SER A 248 -15.48 5.19 18.18
C SER A 248 -16.24 5.70 19.41
N VAL A 249 -15.54 6.28 20.39
CA VAL A 249 -16.13 6.78 21.64
C VAL A 249 -16.83 8.13 21.45
N MET A 250 -16.37 8.95 20.52
CA MET A 250 -16.99 10.24 20.20
C MET A 250 -18.40 10.09 19.58
N GLY A 251 -18.77 8.90 19.11
CA GLY A 251 -20.08 8.63 18.49
C GLY A 251 -20.32 9.37 17.17
N SER A 252 -19.27 9.92 16.56
CA SER A 252 -19.36 10.56 15.24
C SER A 252 -19.60 9.50 14.17
N TYR A 253 -20.39 9.84 13.15
CA TYR A 253 -20.62 8.92 12.03
C TYR A 253 -19.34 8.72 11.20
N TYR A 254 -19.00 7.47 10.92
CA TYR A 254 -17.94 7.07 10.01
C TYR A 254 -18.32 5.76 9.31
N THR A 255 -17.75 5.52 8.13
CA THR A 255 -17.91 4.24 7.42
C THR A 255 -16.65 3.39 7.57
N ASN A 256 -15.50 4.06 7.40
CA ASN A 256 -14.16 3.49 7.35
C ASN A 256 -13.31 4.17 8.43
N PRO A 257 -13.13 3.57 9.63
CA PRO A 257 -12.39 4.19 10.72
C PRO A 257 -10.96 4.61 10.36
N LEU A 258 -10.17 3.74 9.71
CA LEU A 258 -8.78 4.05 9.36
C LEU A 258 -8.71 5.17 8.32
N GLN A 259 -9.47 5.07 7.22
CA GLN A 259 -9.53 6.14 6.22
C GLN A 259 -9.93 7.48 6.85
N THR A 260 -10.87 7.47 7.79
CA THR A 260 -11.33 8.67 8.50
C THR A 260 -10.20 9.30 9.32
N VAL A 261 -9.49 8.48 10.11
CA VAL A 261 -8.33 8.92 10.91
C VAL A 261 -7.19 9.43 10.04
N LEU A 262 -6.83 8.71 8.98
CA LEU A 262 -5.75 9.13 8.06
C LEU A 262 -6.07 10.46 7.40
N ARG A 263 -7.33 10.71 7.02
CA ARG A 263 -7.77 12.00 6.49
C ARG A 263 -7.65 13.12 7.52
N GLN A 264 -7.96 12.86 8.78
CA GLN A 264 -7.79 13.84 9.87
C GLN A 264 -6.31 14.15 10.10
N LEU A 265 -5.45 13.13 10.15
CA LEU A 265 -3.99 13.29 10.28
C LEU A 265 -3.37 14.02 9.09
N TRP A 266 -3.91 13.84 7.89
CA TRP A 266 -3.46 14.58 6.71
C TRP A 266 -3.81 16.08 6.81
N GLN A 267 -5.00 16.41 7.34
CA GLN A 267 -5.44 17.80 7.53
C GLN A 267 -4.74 18.49 8.70
N THR A 268 -4.50 17.77 9.79
CA THR A 268 -3.83 18.27 10.99
C THR A 268 -2.77 17.25 11.44
N PRO A 269 -1.57 17.28 10.83
CA PRO A 269 -0.51 16.34 11.16
C PRO A 269 -0.09 16.45 12.62
N LEU A 270 -0.08 15.31 13.31
CA LEU A 270 0.47 15.19 14.65
C LEU A 270 1.96 14.86 14.56
N ALA A 271 2.78 15.64 15.28
CA ALA A 271 4.20 15.38 15.36
C ALA A 271 4.46 14.19 16.28
N ILE A 272 5.06 13.14 15.71
CA ILE A 272 5.57 11.99 16.45
C ILE A 272 7.08 12.18 16.58
N VAL A 273 7.59 12.31 17.80
CA VAL A 273 8.99 12.71 18.05
C VAL A 273 9.98 11.71 17.44
N SER A 274 9.66 10.42 17.49
CA SER A 274 10.51 9.37 16.94
C SER A 274 10.44 9.22 15.41
N CYS A 275 9.50 9.91 14.74
CA CYS A 275 9.25 9.74 13.30
C CYS A 275 9.68 10.95 12.46
N PRO A 276 9.96 10.74 11.16
CA PRO A 276 10.12 11.83 10.21
C PRO A 276 8.88 12.74 10.17
N SER A 277 9.09 14.06 10.18
CA SER A 277 7.99 15.04 10.13
C SER A 277 7.16 14.97 8.84
N THR A 278 7.71 14.38 7.78
CA THR A 278 7.07 14.18 6.47
C THR A 278 6.25 12.90 6.38
N LEU A 279 6.09 12.14 7.48
CA LEU A 279 5.45 10.82 7.48
C LEU A 279 4.06 10.83 6.82
N PHE A 280 3.19 11.77 7.22
CA PHE A 280 1.84 11.92 6.68
C PHE A 280 1.72 13.04 5.64
N THR A 281 2.82 13.72 5.30
CA THR A 281 2.87 14.79 4.29
C THR A 281 3.11 14.20 2.90
N VAL A 282 2.09 13.51 2.39
CA VAL A 282 2.04 12.94 1.03
C VAL A 282 0.79 13.41 0.29
N GLN A 283 0.74 13.23 -1.03
CA GLN A 283 -0.37 13.73 -1.86
C GLN A 283 -1.70 13.06 -1.48
N THR A 284 -1.71 11.72 -1.44
CA THR A 284 -2.89 10.91 -1.11
C THR A 284 -2.44 9.62 -0.43
N ILE A 285 -3.27 9.10 0.48
CA ILE A 285 -3.13 7.77 1.07
C ILE A 285 -4.41 7.00 0.69
N PRO A 286 -4.44 6.29 -0.45
CA PRO A 286 -5.58 5.45 -0.80
C PRO A 286 -5.84 4.41 0.28
N ALA A 287 -7.12 4.17 0.57
CA ALA A 287 -7.55 3.21 1.58
C ALA A 287 -8.77 2.44 1.07
N GLU A 288 -8.81 1.14 1.37
CA GLU A 288 -9.89 0.24 1.00
C GLU A 288 -10.33 -0.64 2.17
N SER A 289 -11.64 -0.82 2.31
CA SER A 289 -12.23 -1.79 3.23
C SER A 289 -12.26 -3.16 2.57
N PHE A 290 -11.63 -4.16 3.19
CA PHE A 290 -11.55 -5.50 2.61
C PHE A 290 -12.27 -6.58 3.42
N ALA A 291 -12.65 -6.29 4.67
CA ALA A 291 -13.51 -7.19 5.44
C ALA A 291 -14.48 -6.43 6.34
N GLN A 292 -15.70 -6.94 6.47
CA GLN A 292 -16.72 -6.45 7.39
C GLN A 292 -17.28 -7.61 8.20
N GLU A 293 -17.14 -7.52 9.51
CA GLU A 293 -17.58 -8.52 10.47
C GLU A 293 -18.94 -8.12 11.04
N ASN A 294 -19.85 -9.08 11.13
CA ASN A 294 -21.18 -8.89 11.70
C ASN A 294 -21.41 -9.91 12.83
N GLU A 295 -21.53 -9.40 14.05
CA GLU A 295 -21.73 -10.18 15.27
C GLU A 295 -23.07 -10.94 15.25
N VAL A 296 -24.17 -10.27 14.91
CA VAL A 296 -25.54 -10.83 14.97
C VAL A 296 -25.69 -12.04 14.05
N GLY A 297 -24.94 -12.05 12.93
CA GLY A 297 -24.92 -13.15 11.97
C GLY A 297 -23.70 -14.06 12.05
N GLN A 298 -22.74 -13.79 12.95
CA GLN A 298 -21.41 -14.40 12.98
C GLN A 298 -20.82 -14.57 11.57
N SER A 299 -20.92 -13.53 10.75
CA SER A 299 -20.55 -13.57 9.35
C SER A 299 -19.47 -12.55 9.04
N VAL A 300 -18.66 -12.85 8.03
CA VAL A 300 -17.68 -11.92 7.49
C VAL A 300 -17.95 -11.76 6.00
N GLN A 301 -18.11 -10.52 5.56
CA GLN A 301 -18.07 -10.17 4.15
C GLN A 301 -16.65 -9.76 3.81
N ILE A 302 -16.05 -10.41 2.82
CA ILE A 302 -14.64 -10.20 2.46
C ILE A 302 -14.56 -9.89 0.97
N MET A 303 -13.73 -8.91 0.63
CA MET A 303 -13.43 -8.56 -0.75
C MET A 303 -12.70 -9.72 -1.45
N ASP A 304 -12.87 -9.89 -2.76
CA ASP A 304 -12.10 -10.90 -3.48
C ASP A 304 -10.60 -10.54 -3.50
N PRO A 305 -9.68 -11.52 -3.41
CA PRO A 305 -8.25 -11.27 -3.57
C PRO A 305 -7.95 -10.56 -4.90
N GLY A 306 -7.10 -9.54 -4.85
CA GLY A 306 -6.72 -8.80 -6.06
C GLY A 306 -5.55 -9.42 -6.81
N ASN A 307 -5.26 -8.86 -7.98
CA ASN A 307 -4.09 -9.19 -8.81
C ASN A 307 -3.75 -8.01 -9.74
N SER A 308 -2.73 -8.12 -10.59
CA SER A 308 -2.33 -7.01 -11.47
C SER A 308 -3.38 -6.62 -12.53
N VAL A 309 -4.26 -7.55 -12.95
CA VAL A 309 -5.34 -7.26 -13.90
C VAL A 309 -6.64 -6.80 -13.23
N SER A 310 -6.73 -6.89 -11.91
CA SER A 310 -7.82 -6.37 -11.09
C SER A 310 -7.28 -6.06 -9.68
N PRO A 311 -6.46 -5.00 -9.55
CA PRO A 311 -5.99 -4.56 -8.25
C PRO A 311 -7.14 -3.91 -7.50
N TRP A 312 -6.96 -3.73 -6.19
CA TRP A 312 -7.99 -3.08 -5.38
C TRP A 312 -8.01 -1.57 -5.57
N GLN A 313 -6.83 -0.97 -5.72
CA GLN A 313 -6.68 0.46 -5.95
C GLN A 313 -5.53 0.73 -6.91
N THR A 314 -5.71 1.78 -7.71
CA THR A 314 -4.68 2.39 -8.54
C THR A 314 -4.71 3.90 -8.34
N TRP A 315 -3.55 4.54 -8.45
CA TRP A 315 -3.46 6.00 -8.40
C TRP A 315 -2.28 6.48 -9.20
N PHE A 316 -2.32 7.75 -9.58
CA PHE A 316 -1.29 8.38 -10.38
C PHE A 316 -0.48 9.37 -9.55
N VAL A 317 0.84 9.34 -9.71
CA VAL A 317 1.78 10.26 -9.07
C VAL A 317 2.54 11.00 -10.16
N HIS A 318 2.38 12.33 -10.19
CA HIS A 318 2.99 13.18 -11.20
C HIS A 318 4.35 13.71 -10.76
N GLY A 319 5.23 13.96 -11.72
CA GLY A 319 6.55 14.53 -11.49
C GLY A 319 7.53 13.57 -10.84
N VAL A 320 7.24 12.26 -10.86
CA VAL A 320 8.09 11.22 -10.30
C VAL A 320 8.48 10.25 -11.43
N SER A 321 9.78 10.04 -11.60
CA SER A 321 10.33 9.06 -12.55
C SER A 321 10.29 7.63 -11.99
N ALA A 322 10.38 6.63 -12.87
CA ALA A 322 10.48 5.23 -12.46
C ALA A 322 11.64 4.97 -11.48
N SER A 323 12.79 5.62 -11.71
CA SER A 323 13.96 5.50 -10.83
C SER A 323 13.71 6.11 -9.45
N GLU A 324 13.08 7.29 -9.39
CA GLU A 324 12.75 7.91 -8.10
C GLU A 324 11.73 7.09 -7.34
N GLN A 325 10.75 6.51 -8.05
CA GLN A 325 9.74 5.64 -7.46
C GLN A 325 10.34 4.34 -6.90
N ALA A 326 11.30 3.73 -7.59
CA ALA A 326 12.00 2.53 -7.13
C ALA A 326 12.86 2.77 -5.87
N GLU A 327 13.14 4.03 -5.54
CA GLU A 327 13.82 4.40 -4.29
C GLU A 327 12.85 4.63 -3.13
N GLN A 328 11.56 4.86 -3.43
CA GLN A 328 10.54 5.05 -2.41
C GLN A 328 10.16 3.74 -1.73
N VAL A 329 9.83 3.83 -0.45
CA VAL A 329 9.19 2.77 0.31
C VAL A 329 7.67 2.98 0.30
N ALA A 330 6.95 1.94 -0.09
CA ALA A 330 5.51 1.86 0.08
C ALA A 330 5.19 1.27 1.46
N VAL A 331 4.32 1.95 2.19
CA VAL A 331 3.87 1.56 3.53
C VAL A 331 2.40 1.16 3.44
N GLY A 332 2.12 -0.12 3.61
CA GLY A 332 0.79 -0.62 3.89
C GLY A 332 0.46 -0.49 5.38
N ILE A 333 -0.73 0.03 5.68
CA ILE A 333 -1.29 0.14 7.02
C ILE A 333 -2.58 -0.66 7.00
N LEU A 334 -2.60 -1.80 7.68
CA LEU A 334 -3.80 -2.62 7.84
C LEU A 334 -4.39 -2.35 9.20
N SER A 335 -5.71 -2.17 9.27
CA SER A 335 -6.44 -2.01 10.52
C SER A 335 -7.61 -2.96 10.61
N ARG A 336 -7.94 -3.40 11.82
CA ARG A 336 -9.24 -3.96 12.17
C ARG A 336 -9.78 -3.14 13.34
N GLY A 337 -10.83 -2.38 13.08
CA GLY A 337 -11.41 -1.43 14.03
C GLY A 337 -12.94 -1.56 14.11
N PRO A 338 -13.57 -0.88 15.07
CA PRO A 338 -15.02 -0.94 15.30
C PRO A 338 -15.76 -0.37 14.09
N THR A 339 -16.85 -1.03 13.68
CA THR A 339 -17.80 -0.43 12.74
C THR A 339 -18.60 0.65 13.46
N TYR A 340 -19.09 1.67 12.75
CA TYR A 340 -19.95 2.68 13.35
C TYR A 340 -21.17 2.07 14.04
N ALA A 341 -21.51 2.63 15.21
CA ALA A 341 -22.59 2.15 16.09
C ALA A 341 -22.42 0.71 16.61
N SER A 342 -21.21 0.13 16.51
CA SER A 342 -20.83 -1.05 17.30
C SER A 342 -20.72 -0.70 18.79
N GLU A 343 -20.64 -1.73 19.63
CA GLU A 343 -20.33 -1.50 21.05
C GLU A 343 -19.00 -0.75 21.20
N PRO A 344 -18.93 0.27 22.08
CA PRO A 344 -17.68 0.99 22.29
C PRO A 344 -16.56 0.04 22.71
N LEU A 345 -15.37 0.27 22.15
CA LEU A 345 -14.17 -0.43 22.57
C LEU A 345 -13.87 -0.18 24.05
N LYS A 346 -13.22 -1.15 24.71
CA LYS A 346 -12.79 -1.02 26.10
C LYS A 346 -11.44 -0.32 26.19
N SER A 347 -10.62 -0.46 25.16
CA SER A 347 -9.25 0.06 25.11
C SER A 347 -8.81 0.35 23.67
N PRO A 348 -7.88 1.30 23.44
CA PRO A 348 -7.20 1.44 22.15
C PRO A 348 -6.53 0.17 21.64
N HIS A 349 -6.12 -0.72 22.54
CA HIS A 349 -5.52 -2.00 22.18
C HIS A 349 -6.50 -3.00 21.55
N ASP A 350 -7.81 -2.72 21.62
CA ASP A 350 -8.82 -3.51 20.92
C ASP A 350 -8.81 -3.22 19.40
N VAL A 351 -8.16 -2.13 18.97
CA VAL A 351 -7.87 -1.84 17.56
C VAL A 351 -6.59 -2.57 17.16
N GLN A 352 -6.68 -3.40 16.14
CA GLN A 352 -5.49 -4.04 15.54
C GLN A 352 -4.92 -3.14 14.46
N ILE A 353 -3.61 -2.87 14.51
CA ILE A 353 -2.87 -2.17 13.45
C ILE A 353 -1.64 -2.99 13.07
N GLU A 354 -1.54 -3.33 11.79
CA GLU A 354 -0.33 -3.89 11.21
C GLU A 354 0.27 -2.94 10.18
N LEU A 355 1.59 -2.80 10.24
CA LEU A 355 2.36 -2.03 9.27
C LEU A 355 3.10 -3.02 8.38
N VAL A 356 3.24 -2.70 7.10
CA VAL A 356 4.08 -3.44 6.16
C VAL A 356 4.82 -2.45 5.29
N CYS A 357 6.15 -2.55 5.25
CA CYS A 357 6.97 -1.68 4.43
C CYS A 357 7.63 -2.49 3.34
N VAL A 358 7.44 -2.06 2.10
CA VAL A 358 7.96 -2.74 0.92
C VAL A 358 8.65 -1.74 0.01
N ARG A 359 9.70 -2.20 -0.65
CA ARG A 359 10.38 -1.45 -1.70
C ARG A 359 10.33 -2.30 -2.96
N ALA A 360 9.80 -1.72 -4.03
CA ALA A 360 9.80 -2.38 -5.33
C ALA A 360 11.27 -2.56 -5.78
N PRO A 361 11.61 -3.69 -6.41
CA PRO A 361 12.97 -3.92 -6.89
C PRO A 361 13.37 -2.84 -7.89
N GLN A 362 14.62 -2.41 -7.83
CA GLN A 362 15.18 -1.54 -8.87
C GLN A 362 15.21 -2.33 -10.18
N GLU A 363 14.83 -1.69 -11.29
CA GLU A 363 14.99 -2.28 -12.62
C GLU A 363 16.43 -2.81 -12.79
N ALA A 364 16.56 -4.07 -13.19
CA ALA A 364 17.83 -4.59 -13.67
C ALA A 364 18.11 -3.87 -15.00
N ARG A 365 18.96 -2.85 -14.96
CA ARG A 365 19.42 -2.10 -16.14
C ARG A 365 20.08 -2.99 -17.18
#